data_AF-A0A6G5P2D4-F1
#
_entry.id   AF-A0A6G5P2D4-F1
#
_cell.length_a   1.000
_cell.length_b   1.000
_cell.length_c   1.000
_cell.angle_alpha   90.00
_cell.angle_beta   90.00
_cell.angle_gamma   90.00
#
_symmetry.space_group_name_H-M   'P 1'
#
loop_
_entity.id
_entity.type
_entity.pdbx_description
1 polymer ?
#
loop_
_entity_poly.entity_id
_entity_poly.type
_entity_poly.pdbx_seq_one_letter_code
_entity_poly.pdbx_strand_id
1 'polypeptide(L)'
;MGILLFFALLAMLTMAGRASRADFSIISNKDLREDDAIMELYELWLAEHKKAYNGLDEKQKRFTVFKDNFLYIHEHNQGNRSYKLGLNQFADLSHEEFKATYLGAKLDTKKRLLRSPSPRYQYSDGEDLPKSIDWREKGAVAPVKDQGQCGSCWAFSTVAAVEGINQIVTGDLISLSEQELVDCDTSYNQGCNGGLMDYAFEFIINNGG
;
A
#
# COMPACT_ATOMS: atom_id res chain seq x y z
N MET A 1 -42.02 52.41 -65.63
CA MET A 1 -43.20 51.83 -64.96
C MET A 1 -42.75 51.39 -63.59
N GLY A 2 -43.21 52.05 -62.52
CA GLY A 2 -42.96 51.61 -61.13
C GLY A 2 -42.00 52.46 -60.29
N ILE A 3 -42.28 53.76 -60.13
CA ILE A 3 -42.14 54.40 -58.81
C ILE A 3 -43.32 53.85 -57.97
N LEU A 4 -43.13 53.66 -56.65
CA LEU A 4 -44.11 53.27 -55.62
C LEU A 4 -44.07 51.80 -55.22
N LEU A 5 -43.26 51.51 -54.19
CA LEU A 5 -43.59 50.70 -52.99
C LEU A 5 -42.32 50.67 -52.11
N PHE A 6 -42.05 51.74 -51.37
CA PHE A 6 -42.26 51.80 -49.91
C PHE A 6 -41.38 50.79 -49.17
N PHE A 7 -40.25 51.16 -48.56
CA PHE A 7 -40.22 51.85 -47.25
C PHE A 7 -41.46 51.57 -46.37
N ALA A 8 -41.65 50.30 -45.98
CA ALA A 8 -42.31 49.83 -44.75
C ALA A 8 -42.18 48.29 -44.79
N LEU A 9 -41.60 47.56 -43.84
CA LEU A 9 -41.77 47.63 -42.40
C LEU A 9 -40.48 47.22 -41.67
N LEU A 10 -40.24 47.97 -40.60
CA LEU A 10 -39.40 47.68 -39.46
C LEU A 10 -39.87 46.40 -38.73
N ALA A 11 -38.90 45.68 -38.16
CA ALA A 11 -39.00 44.85 -36.94
C ALA A 11 -39.85 43.56 -36.95
N MET A 12 -39.16 42.40 -36.91
CA MET A 12 -39.32 41.34 -35.90
C MET A 12 -37.93 40.70 -35.67
N LEU A 13 -37.29 40.88 -34.51
CA LEU A 13 -37.26 39.93 -33.38
C LEU A 13 -37.03 38.47 -33.85
N THR A 14 -36.02 37.69 -33.46
CA THR A 14 -35.31 37.56 -32.19
C THR A 14 -34.18 36.52 -32.33
N MET A 15 -33.07 36.76 -31.64
CA MET A 15 -32.23 35.82 -30.86
C MET A 15 -31.74 34.46 -31.41
N ALA A 16 -30.51 34.16 -30.96
CA ALA A 16 -29.82 32.87 -30.88
C ALA A 16 -29.04 32.44 -32.15
N GLY A 17 -27.73 32.23 -32.12
CA GLY A 17 -26.80 32.18 -31.00
C GLY A 17 -25.40 32.59 -31.44
N ARG A 18 -24.71 33.28 -30.53
CA ARG A 18 -23.25 33.24 -30.49
C ARG A 18 -22.88 31.77 -30.47
N ALA A 19 -22.14 31.30 -31.47
CA ALA A 19 -21.39 30.06 -31.31
C ALA A 19 -20.46 30.32 -30.12
N SER A 20 -20.85 29.79 -28.96
CA SER A 20 -19.99 29.73 -27.80
C SER A 20 -18.79 28.92 -28.25
N ARG A 21 -17.66 29.60 -28.41
CA ARG A 21 -16.36 28.96 -28.34
C ARG A 21 -16.39 28.24 -27.00
N ALA A 22 -16.52 26.91 -27.02
CA ALA A 22 -16.44 26.13 -25.81
C ALA A 22 -15.14 26.55 -25.11
N ASP A 23 -15.30 27.20 -23.96
CA ASP A 23 -14.22 27.68 -23.15
C ASP A 23 -13.51 26.44 -22.59
N PHE A 24 -12.50 25.96 -23.32
CA PHE A 24 -11.51 25.03 -22.79
C PHE A 24 -10.56 25.73 -21.78
N SER A 25 -10.86 26.98 -21.37
CA SER A 25 -10.01 27.79 -20.49
C SER A 25 -10.13 27.46 -19.00
N ILE A 26 -10.79 26.34 -18.63
CA ILE A 26 -10.90 25.91 -17.24
C ILE A 26 -9.63 25.20 -16.75
N ILE A 27 -8.77 24.68 -17.65
CA ILE A 27 -7.45 24.16 -17.26
C ILE A 27 -6.48 25.35 -17.15
N SER A 28 -6.15 25.75 -15.93
CA SER A 28 -5.18 26.81 -15.70
C SER A 28 -3.80 26.37 -16.20
N ASN A 29 -3.05 27.27 -16.85
CA ASN A 29 -1.63 27.05 -17.17
C ASN A 29 -0.77 26.70 -15.93
N LYS A 30 -1.29 26.97 -14.72
CA LYS A 30 -0.68 26.50 -13.48
C LYS A 30 -0.84 24.98 -13.30
N ASP A 31 -2.03 24.45 -13.55
CA ASP A 31 -2.34 23.02 -13.39
C ASP A 31 -1.55 22.18 -14.41
N LEU A 32 -1.40 22.68 -15.65
CA LEU A 32 -0.55 22.03 -16.66
C LEU A 32 0.92 21.95 -16.24
N ARG A 33 1.48 23.04 -15.67
CA ARG A 33 2.87 23.06 -15.19
C ARG A 33 3.09 22.20 -13.96
N GLU A 34 2.08 22.06 -13.13
CA GLU A 34 2.12 21.19 -11.94
C GLU A 34 2.07 19.71 -12.36
N ASP A 35 1.23 19.37 -13.35
CA ASP A 35 1.16 18.02 -13.91
C ASP A 35 2.46 17.61 -14.62
N ASP A 36 3.07 18.52 -15.38
CA ASP A 36 4.38 18.26 -16.02
C ASP A 36 5.46 17.98 -14.97
N ALA A 37 5.50 18.76 -13.88
CA ALA A 37 6.46 18.54 -12.79
C ALA A 37 6.21 17.22 -12.04
N ILE A 38 4.95 16.83 -11.82
CA ILE A 38 4.60 15.55 -11.20
C ILE A 38 4.94 14.38 -12.15
N MET A 39 4.79 14.56 -13.47
CA MET A 39 5.20 13.56 -14.46
C MET A 39 6.72 13.34 -14.43
N GLU A 40 7.53 14.40 -14.38
CA GLU A 40 8.98 14.28 -14.23
C GLU A 40 9.35 13.52 -12.94
N LEU A 41 8.68 13.83 -11.83
CA LEU A 41 8.87 13.11 -10.57
C LEU A 41 8.46 11.64 -10.67
N TYR A 42 7.38 11.33 -11.39
CA TYR A 42 6.92 9.96 -11.62
C TYR A 42 7.94 9.15 -12.43
N GLU A 43 8.52 9.70 -13.50
CA GLU A 43 9.56 9.01 -14.28
C GLU A 43 10.82 8.73 -13.44
N LEU A 44 11.24 9.68 -12.60
CA LEU A 44 12.34 9.46 -11.65
C LEU A 44 12.00 8.35 -10.65
N TRP A 45 10.78 8.37 -10.12
CA TRP A 45 10.31 7.36 -9.18
C TRP A 45 10.24 5.95 -9.80
N LEU A 46 9.80 5.84 -11.07
CA LEU A 46 9.81 4.58 -11.81
C LEU A 46 11.22 4.02 -11.95
N ALA A 47 12.20 4.87 -12.27
CA ALA A 47 13.60 4.47 -12.40
C ALA A 47 14.17 3.98 -11.05
N GLU A 48 13.94 4.73 -9.97
CA GLU A 48 14.38 4.37 -8.61
C GLU A 48 13.81 3.02 -8.15
N HIS A 49 12.51 2.80 -8.40
CA HIS A 49 11.82 1.57 -7.98
C HIS A 49 11.87 0.46 -9.04
N LYS A 50 12.64 0.63 -10.12
CA LYS A 50 12.82 -0.34 -11.20
C LYS A 50 11.50 -0.82 -11.82
N LYS A 51 10.55 0.10 -11.99
CA LYS A 51 9.22 -0.19 -12.55
C LYS A 51 9.16 0.12 -14.04
N ALA A 52 8.52 -0.77 -14.80
CA ALA A 52 8.30 -0.62 -16.23
C ALA A 52 6.89 -1.13 -16.59
N TYR A 53 6.20 -0.38 -17.45
CA TYR A 53 4.84 -0.69 -17.91
C TYR A 53 4.83 -0.78 -19.44
N ASN A 54 4.37 -1.92 -19.96
CA ASN A 54 4.41 -2.22 -21.39
C ASN A 54 3.24 -1.62 -22.19
N GLY A 55 2.23 -1.04 -21.53
CA GLY A 55 1.06 -0.42 -22.16
C GLY A 55 0.95 1.06 -21.81
N LEU A 56 0.71 1.92 -22.81
CA LEU A 56 0.47 3.35 -22.61
C LEU A 56 -0.71 3.59 -21.66
N ASP A 57 -1.77 2.80 -21.78
CA ASP A 57 -2.96 2.89 -20.92
C ASP A 57 -2.62 2.56 -19.45
N GLU A 58 -1.83 1.52 -19.21
CA GLU A 58 -1.41 1.16 -17.85
C GLU A 58 -0.46 2.22 -17.27
N LYS A 59 0.50 2.72 -18.06
CA LYS A 59 1.40 3.79 -17.61
C LYS A 59 0.62 5.05 -17.22
N GLN A 60 -0.37 5.44 -18.03
CA GLN A 60 -1.23 6.59 -17.75
C GLN A 60 -2.10 6.37 -16.52
N LYS A 61 -2.71 5.18 -16.37
CA LYS A 61 -3.47 4.81 -15.16
C LYS A 61 -2.60 4.90 -13.91
N ARG A 62 -1.38 4.35 -13.96
CA ARG A 62 -0.42 4.36 -12.84
C ARG A 62 0.04 5.77 -12.50
N PHE A 63 0.24 6.62 -13.51
CA PHE A 63 0.52 8.04 -13.29
C PHE A 63 -0.63 8.76 -12.57
N THR A 64 -1.89 8.54 -12.97
CA THR A 64 -3.04 9.14 -12.29
C THR A 64 -3.08 8.75 -10.80
N VAL A 65 -2.88 7.47 -10.50
CA VAL A 65 -2.83 6.97 -9.12
C VAL A 65 -1.63 7.55 -8.36
N PHE A 66 -0.46 7.62 -9.00
CA PHE A 66 0.73 8.23 -8.42
C PHE A 66 0.52 9.69 -8.06
N LYS A 67 -0.12 10.46 -8.95
CA LYS A 67 -0.47 11.86 -8.71
C LYS A 67 -1.41 11.99 -7.50
N ASP A 68 -2.45 11.18 -7.42
CA ASP A 68 -3.39 11.18 -6.30
C ASP A 68 -2.66 10.89 -4.97
N ASN A 69 -1.78 9.88 -4.96
CA ASN A 69 -0.98 9.53 -3.80
C ASN A 69 0.05 10.62 -3.44
N PHE A 70 0.68 11.25 -4.42
CA PHE A 70 1.60 12.37 -4.20
C PHE A 70 0.89 13.54 -3.51
N LEU A 71 -0.29 13.94 -3.99
CA LEU A 71 -1.08 15.01 -3.39
C LEU A 71 -1.51 14.65 -1.97
N TYR A 72 -1.96 13.42 -1.74
CA TYR A 72 -2.29 12.92 -0.40
C TYR A 72 -1.09 12.97 0.56
N ILE A 73 0.09 12.53 0.11
CA ILE A 73 1.33 12.58 0.90
C ILE A 73 1.71 14.03 1.21
N HIS A 74 1.61 14.93 0.22
CA HIS A 74 1.92 16.33 0.39
C HIS A 74 1.03 16.98 1.45
N GLU A 75 -0.29 16.79 1.34
CA GLU A 75 -1.26 17.29 2.33
C GLU A 75 -1.02 16.71 3.73
N HIS A 76 -0.84 15.40 3.85
CA HIS A 76 -0.58 14.74 5.13
C HIS A 76 0.66 15.29 5.84
N ASN A 77 1.73 15.54 5.07
CA ASN A 77 3.02 15.99 5.58
C ASN A 77 3.05 17.49 5.95
N GLN A 78 2.06 18.29 5.53
CA GLN A 78 1.92 19.69 5.97
C GLN A 78 1.38 19.80 7.41
N GLY A 79 0.73 18.74 7.92
CA GLY A 79 0.20 18.71 9.28
C GLY A 79 1.29 18.45 10.34
N ASN A 80 1.00 18.83 11.59
CA ASN A 80 1.83 18.46 12.74
C ASN A 80 1.51 17.02 13.19
N ARG A 81 2.02 16.03 12.45
CA ARG A 81 1.82 14.60 12.70
C ARG A 81 3.09 13.99 13.30
N SER A 82 2.95 12.95 14.11
CA SER A 82 4.08 12.19 14.66
C SER A 82 4.83 11.34 13.63
N TYR A 83 4.31 11.22 12.41
CA TYR A 83 4.93 10.50 11.30
C TYR A 83 4.68 11.21 9.98
N LYS A 84 5.54 10.93 9.00
CA LYS A 84 5.45 11.42 7.63
C LYS A 84 5.25 10.26 6.66
N LEU A 85 4.61 10.54 5.54
CA LEU A 85 4.49 9.64 4.41
C LEU A 85 5.54 9.98 3.35
N GLY A 86 5.81 9.04 2.45
CA GLY A 86 6.75 9.22 1.34
C GLY A 86 6.37 8.36 0.15
N LEU A 87 6.93 8.71 -1.01
CA LEU A 87 6.73 7.99 -2.27
C LEU A 87 7.53 6.67 -2.27
N ASN A 88 7.02 5.68 -1.54
CA ASN A 88 7.61 4.34 -1.49
C ASN A 88 7.20 3.50 -2.72
N GLN A 89 7.57 2.21 -2.71
CA GLN A 89 7.31 1.27 -3.80
C GLN A 89 5.83 1.07 -4.17
N PHE A 90 4.89 1.50 -3.33
CA PHE A 90 3.45 1.38 -3.53
C PHE A 90 2.79 2.67 -4.04
N ALA A 91 3.57 3.72 -4.35
CA ALA A 91 3.03 5.03 -4.69
C ALA A 91 2.16 5.05 -5.96
N ASP A 92 2.22 4.06 -6.84
CA ASP A 92 1.38 3.92 -8.04
C ASP A 92 0.22 2.92 -7.90
N LEU A 93 -0.06 2.46 -6.67
CA LEU A 93 -1.18 1.59 -6.36
C LEU A 93 -2.27 2.39 -5.66
N SER A 94 -3.51 2.16 -6.08
CA SER A 94 -4.66 2.65 -5.30
C SER A 94 -4.73 1.88 -3.98
N HIS A 95 -5.38 2.48 -2.98
CA HIS A 95 -5.56 1.82 -1.67
C HIS A 95 -6.24 0.45 -1.79
N GLU A 96 -7.21 0.32 -2.70
CA GLU A 96 -7.92 -0.94 -2.92
C GLU A 96 -7.06 -1.98 -3.65
N GLU A 97 -6.23 -1.59 -4.62
CA GLU A 97 -5.24 -2.49 -5.22
C GLU A 97 -4.20 -2.95 -4.19
N PHE A 98 -3.72 -2.03 -3.34
CA PHE A 98 -2.78 -2.33 -2.27
C PHE A 98 -3.38 -3.34 -1.27
N LYS A 99 -4.62 -3.10 -0.80
CA LYS A 99 -5.34 -4.02 0.09
C LYS A 99 -5.49 -5.40 -0.51
N ALA A 100 -5.98 -5.48 -1.75
CA ALA A 100 -6.25 -6.75 -2.42
C ALA A 100 -4.99 -7.59 -2.63
N THR A 101 -3.83 -6.94 -2.77
CA THR A 101 -2.56 -7.61 -3.12
C THR A 101 -1.70 -7.92 -1.90
N TYR A 102 -1.58 -7.00 -0.93
CA TYR A 102 -0.60 -7.09 0.15
C TYR A 102 -1.22 -7.41 1.52
N LEU A 103 -2.54 -7.28 1.69
CA LEU A 103 -3.21 -7.60 2.97
C LEU A 103 -3.84 -9.00 2.90
N GLY A 104 -3.07 -10.00 3.31
CA GLY A 104 -3.50 -11.42 3.29
C GLY A 104 -4.01 -11.98 4.62
N ALA A 105 -3.82 -11.28 5.74
CA ALA A 105 -4.12 -11.82 7.07
C ALA A 105 -5.63 -11.88 7.33
N LYS A 106 -6.17 -13.10 7.48
CA LYS A 106 -7.56 -13.35 7.89
C LYS A 106 -7.61 -13.70 9.38
N LEU A 107 -7.66 -12.68 10.23
CA LEU A 107 -7.79 -12.89 11.68
C LEU A 107 -9.25 -13.17 12.05
N ASP A 108 -9.54 -14.38 12.54
CA ASP A 108 -10.80 -14.65 13.23
C ASP A 108 -10.79 -13.96 14.60
N THR A 109 -11.26 -12.72 14.60
CA THR A 109 -11.33 -11.86 15.79
C THR A 109 -12.23 -12.46 16.87
N LYS A 110 -13.25 -13.26 16.51
CA LYS A 110 -14.16 -13.87 17.49
C LYS A 110 -13.46 -14.97 18.28
N LYS A 111 -12.72 -15.87 17.61
CA LYS A 111 -11.93 -16.89 18.31
C LYS A 111 -10.84 -16.30 19.19
N ARG A 112 -10.20 -15.20 18.78
CA ARG A 112 -9.18 -14.52 19.60
C ARG A 112 -9.76 -13.93 20.89
N LEU A 113 -10.95 -13.33 20.83
CA LEU A 113 -11.63 -12.77 22.00
C LEU A 113 -12.09 -13.84 23.02
N LEU A 114 -12.22 -15.08 22.58
CA LEU A 114 -12.65 -16.21 23.42
C LEU A 114 -11.49 -16.95 24.11
N ARG A 115 -10.23 -16.67 23.75
CA ARG A 115 -9.07 -17.29 24.41
C ARG A 115 -8.71 -16.48 25.64
N SER A 116 -8.84 -17.09 26.82
CA SER A 116 -8.35 -16.52 28.07
C SER A 116 -6.81 -16.41 28.03
N PRO A 117 -6.22 -15.29 28.47
CA PRO A 117 -4.77 -15.16 28.58
C PRO A 117 -4.18 -16.24 29.49
N SER A 118 -3.10 -16.88 29.05
CA SER A 118 -2.35 -17.81 29.89
C SER A 118 -1.53 -17.03 30.93
N PRO A 119 -1.53 -17.42 32.21
CA PRO A 119 -0.69 -16.78 33.22
C PRO A 119 0.81 -17.08 33.02
N ARG A 120 1.17 -18.04 32.16
CA ARG A 120 2.56 -18.48 31.94
C ARG A 120 3.51 -17.36 31.50
N TYR A 121 3.00 -16.35 30.81
CA TYR A 121 3.80 -15.24 30.25
C TYR A 121 3.44 -13.88 30.86
N GLN A 122 2.82 -13.87 32.05
CA GLN A 122 2.60 -12.63 32.78
C GLN A 122 3.94 -12.15 33.37
N TYR A 123 4.27 -10.89 33.12
CA TYR A 123 5.36 -10.23 33.83
C TYR A 123 4.99 -10.09 35.31
N SER A 124 5.98 -10.10 36.19
CA SER A 124 5.74 -9.91 37.61
C SER A 124 5.82 -8.43 37.99
N ASP A 125 4.97 -7.98 38.91
CA ASP A 125 5.10 -6.64 39.47
C ASP A 125 6.47 -6.47 40.14
N GLY A 126 7.24 -5.47 39.72
CA GLY A 126 8.58 -5.17 40.25
C GLY A 126 9.74 -5.79 39.46
N GLU A 127 9.48 -6.44 38.33
CA GLU A 127 10.52 -6.92 37.42
C GLU A 127 11.28 -5.74 36.76
N ASP A 128 12.61 -5.73 36.85
CA ASP A 128 13.45 -4.65 36.29
C ASP A 128 13.63 -4.84 34.78
N LEU A 129 12.68 -4.29 34.02
CA LEU A 129 12.66 -4.37 32.57
C LEU A 129 13.45 -3.22 31.93
N PRO A 130 14.14 -3.49 30.81
CA PRO A 130 14.85 -2.43 30.09
C PRO A 130 13.86 -1.39 29.55
N LYS A 131 14.26 -0.11 29.59
CA LYS A 131 13.45 1.00 29.06
C LYS A 131 13.17 0.89 27.55
N SER A 132 14.03 0.18 26.83
CA SER A 132 13.91 -0.07 25.39
C SER A 132 14.65 -1.36 25.03
N ILE A 133 14.14 -2.08 24.04
CA ILE A 133 14.78 -3.26 23.49
C ILE A 133 14.78 -3.19 21.96
N ASP A 134 15.91 -3.52 21.36
CA ASP A 134 16.05 -3.72 19.92
C ASP A 134 16.80 -5.03 19.66
N TRP A 135 16.08 -6.05 19.19
CA TRP A 135 16.67 -7.36 18.91
C TRP A 135 17.65 -7.33 17.72
N ARG A 136 17.60 -6.30 16.86
CA ARG A 136 18.57 -6.11 15.77
C ARG A 136 19.95 -5.85 16.32
N GLU A 137 20.06 -5.01 17.36
CA GLU A 137 21.32 -4.73 18.07
C GLU A 137 21.86 -5.95 18.82
N LYS A 138 21.00 -6.95 19.07
CA LYS A 138 21.35 -8.23 19.66
C LYS A 138 21.66 -9.32 18.63
N GLY A 139 21.62 -8.99 17.33
CA GLY A 139 21.83 -9.95 16.25
C GLY A 139 20.70 -10.95 16.04
N ALA A 140 19.53 -10.76 16.66
CA ALA A 140 18.41 -11.71 16.64
C ALA A 140 17.31 -11.34 15.64
N VAL A 141 17.68 -10.66 14.55
CA VAL A 141 16.77 -10.27 13.48
C VAL A 141 17.48 -10.42 12.14
N ALA A 142 16.96 -11.26 11.26
CA ALA A 142 17.45 -11.44 9.89
C ALA A 142 17.18 -10.19 9.02
N PRO A 143 17.86 -10.05 7.86
CA PRO A 143 17.54 -8.99 6.90
C PRO A 143 16.06 -8.97 6.52
N VAL A 144 15.52 -7.78 6.24
CA VAL A 144 14.13 -7.62 5.82
C VAL A 144 13.88 -8.40 4.52
N LYS A 145 12.83 -9.22 4.53
CA LYS A 145 12.39 -10.01 3.37
C LYS A 145 11.13 -9.42 2.74
N ASP A 146 10.76 -9.88 1.55
CA ASP A 146 9.59 -9.44 0.79
C ASP A 146 8.66 -10.62 0.47
N GLN A 147 7.40 -10.55 0.92
CA GLN A 147 6.38 -11.57 0.65
C GLN A 147 5.81 -11.49 -0.78
N GLY A 148 6.10 -10.42 -1.50
CA GLY A 148 5.55 -10.14 -2.82
C GLY A 148 4.02 -10.02 -2.78
N GLN A 149 3.37 -10.62 -3.77
CA GLN A 149 1.91 -10.59 -3.93
C GLN A 149 1.19 -11.77 -3.25
N CYS A 150 1.92 -12.58 -2.47
CA CYS A 150 1.37 -13.71 -1.75
C CYS A 150 0.89 -13.25 -0.36
N GLY A 151 -0.30 -13.68 0.08
CA GLY A 151 -0.81 -13.43 1.43
C GLY A 151 -0.11 -14.24 2.54
N SER A 152 1.20 -14.46 2.42
CA SER A 152 2.04 -15.31 3.27
C SER A 152 2.63 -14.58 4.48
N CYS A 153 2.20 -13.36 4.81
CA CYS A 153 2.68 -12.61 5.98
C CYS A 153 2.68 -13.41 7.30
N TRP A 154 1.77 -14.38 7.43
CA TRP A 154 1.71 -15.31 8.56
C TRP A 154 2.95 -16.22 8.63
N ALA A 155 3.45 -16.72 7.50
CA ALA A 155 4.66 -17.53 7.43
C ALA A 155 5.90 -16.69 7.74
N PHE A 156 6.01 -15.50 7.13
CA PHE A 156 7.10 -14.54 7.41
C PHE A 156 7.17 -14.13 8.89
N SER A 157 6.01 -13.84 9.50
CA SER A 157 5.92 -13.51 10.92
C SER A 157 6.37 -14.67 11.81
N THR A 158 5.95 -15.90 11.46
CA THR A 158 6.35 -17.12 12.17
C THR A 158 7.85 -17.33 12.07
N VAL A 159 8.40 -17.33 10.85
CA VAL A 159 9.81 -17.55 10.59
C VAL A 159 10.67 -16.51 11.30
N ALA A 160 10.36 -15.22 11.19
CA ALA A 160 11.14 -14.18 11.88
C ALA A 160 11.20 -14.37 13.40
N ALA A 161 10.10 -14.84 14.02
CA ALA A 161 10.08 -15.17 15.44
C ALA A 161 10.94 -16.40 15.77
N VAL A 162 10.90 -17.44 14.94
CA VAL A 162 11.70 -18.67 15.12
C VAL A 162 13.19 -18.40 14.90
N GLU A 163 13.55 -17.61 13.88
CA GLU A 163 14.93 -17.15 13.63
C GLU A 163 15.47 -16.37 14.84
N GLY A 164 14.66 -15.45 15.38
CA GLY A 164 15.03 -14.66 16.54
C GLY A 164 15.26 -15.50 17.80
N ILE A 165 14.34 -16.43 18.12
CA ILE A 165 14.53 -17.30 19.29
C ILE A 165 15.69 -18.29 19.09
N ASN A 166 15.94 -18.75 17.86
CA ASN A 166 17.10 -19.57 17.55
C ASN A 166 18.39 -18.82 17.91
N GLN A 167 18.56 -17.58 17.41
CA GLN A 167 19.72 -16.75 17.77
C GLN A 167 19.85 -16.58 19.29
N ILE A 168 18.75 -16.35 20.01
CA ILE A 168 18.79 -16.12 21.46
C ILE A 168 19.25 -17.37 22.22
N VAL A 169 18.82 -18.56 21.79
CA VAL A 169 19.08 -19.82 22.50
C VAL A 169 20.41 -20.45 22.10
N THR A 170 20.73 -20.44 20.80
CA THR A 170 21.89 -21.14 20.25
C THR A 170 23.07 -20.21 19.97
N GLY A 171 22.80 -18.92 19.76
CA GLY A 171 23.78 -17.94 19.29
C GLY A 171 23.87 -17.85 17.76
N ASP A 172 23.08 -18.62 17.02
CA ASP A 172 23.15 -18.69 15.56
C ASP A 172 21.91 -18.09 14.87
N LEU A 173 22.12 -17.11 13.99
CA LEU A 173 21.06 -16.47 13.21
C LEU A 173 21.06 -17.12 11.83
N ILE A 174 20.13 -18.05 11.66
CA ILE A 174 19.98 -18.81 10.43
C ILE A 174 18.71 -18.31 9.76
N SER A 175 18.79 -17.94 8.48
CA SER A 175 17.60 -17.63 7.69
C SER A 175 16.85 -18.92 7.39
N LEU A 176 15.60 -19.02 7.84
CA LEU A 176 14.73 -20.19 7.65
C LEU A 176 13.76 -19.98 6.48
N SER A 177 13.03 -21.04 6.12
CA SER A 177 12.16 -21.12 4.93
C SER A 177 10.71 -20.74 5.24
N GLU A 178 10.27 -19.57 4.78
CA GLU A 178 8.84 -19.25 4.75
C GLU A 178 8.07 -20.15 3.78
N GLN A 179 8.72 -20.57 2.69
CA GLN A 179 8.09 -21.34 1.63
C GLN A 179 7.67 -22.74 2.10
N GLU A 180 8.42 -23.34 3.03
CA GLU A 180 8.04 -24.62 3.64
C GLU A 180 6.70 -24.52 4.38
N LEU A 181 6.50 -23.47 5.16
CA LEU A 181 5.20 -23.22 5.80
C LEU A 181 4.11 -23.01 4.75
N VAL A 182 4.37 -22.20 3.72
CA VAL A 182 3.41 -21.92 2.64
C VAL A 182 2.97 -23.20 1.92
N ASP A 183 3.89 -24.13 1.67
CA ASP A 183 3.64 -25.34 0.88
C ASP A 183 3.11 -26.51 1.73
N CYS A 184 3.53 -26.61 3.00
CA CYS A 184 3.32 -27.81 3.82
C CYS A 184 2.34 -27.64 4.99
N ASP A 185 2.14 -26.44 5.52
CA ASP A 185 1.15 -26.19 6.57
C ASP A 185 -0.25 -25.99 5.95
N THR A 186 -0.84 -27.09 5.50
CA THR A 186 -2.12 -27.08 4.77
C THR A 186 -3.31 -27.46 5.64
N SER A 187 -3.10 -27.76 6.93
CA SER A 187 -4.17 -28.26 7.81
C SER A 187 -5.17 -27.17 8.22
N TYR A 188 -4.66 -25.96 8.45
CA TYR A 188 -5.47 -24.79 8.80
C TYR A 188 -5.09 -23.55 7.98
N ASN A 189 -3.81 -23.42 7.65
CA ASN A 189 -3.31 -22.34 6.82
C ASN A 189 -3.55 -22.64 5.33
N GLN A 190 -3.59 -21.58 4.52
CA GLN A 190 -4.04 -21.65 3.13
C GLN A 190 -3.02 -21.05 2.17
N GLY A 191 -1.72 -21.20 2.47
CA GLY A 191 -0.62 -20.64 1.69
C GLY A 191 -0.80 -19.13 1.47
N CYS A 192 -0.86 -18.71 0.20
CA CYS A 192 -1.07 -17.31 -0.18
C CYS A 192 -2.48 -16.75 0.11
N ASN A 193 -3.47 -17.59 0.47
CA ASN A 193 -4.81 -17.13 0.82
C ASN A 193 -4.97 -16.72 2.29
N GLY A 194 -3.87 -16.74 3.04
CA GLY A 194 -3.78 -16.34 4.44
C GLY A 194 -3.54 -17.52 5.39
N GLY A 195 -3.27 -17.17 6.64
CA GLY A 195 -2.98 -18.12 7.71
C GLY A 195 -2.78 -17.42 9.06
N LEU A 196 -2.52 -18.21 10.10
CA LEU A 196 -2.25 -17.79 11.46
C LEU A 196 -0.95 -18.42 11.96
N MET A 197 -0.13 -17.60 12.62
CA MET A 197 1.19 -17.96 13.14
C MET A 197 1.12 -19.07 14.19
N ASP A 198 0.08 -19.09 15.03
CA ASP A 198 -0.10 -20.12 16.07
C ASP A 198 -0.11 -21.54 15.46
N TYR A 199 -0.80 -21.72 14.32
CA TYR A 199 -0.84 -23.01 13.62
C TYR A 199 0.49 -23.34 12.97
N ALA A 200 1.21 -22.32 12.49
CA ALA A 200 2.53 -22.50 11.91
C ALA A 200 3.58 -22.91 12.97
N PHE A 201 3.52 -22.32 14.17
CA PHE A 201 4.34 -22.77 15.29
C PHE A 201 4.02 -24.22 15.68
N GLU A 202 2.73 -24.59 15.72
CA GLU A 202 2.31 -25.97 15.98
C GLU A 202 2.77 -26.94 14.88
N PHE A 203 2.73 -26.52 13.62
CA PHE A 203 3.28 -27.27 12.48
C PHE A 203 4.77 -27.54 12.67
N ILE A 204 5.58 -26.52 12.98
CA ILE A 204 7.03 -26.68 13.20
C ILE A 204 7.31 -27.68 14.33
N ILE A 205 6.58 -27.56 15.45
CA ILE A 205 6.71 -28.48 16.60
C ILE A 205 6.39 -29.93 16.19
N ASN A 206 5.30 -30.14 15.45
CA ASN A 206 4.82 -31.48 15.10
C ASN A 206 5.65 -32.15 14.00
N ASN A 207 6.38 -31.39 13.19
CA ASN A 207 7.20 -31.91 12.09
C ASN A 207 8.70 -31.97 12.44
N GLY A 208 9.10 -31.45 13.60
CA GLY A 208 10.48 -31.55 14.11
C GLY A 208 11.42 -30.47 13.60
N GLY A 209 10.88 -29.31 13.22
CA GLY A 209 11.58 -28.30 12.42
C GLY A 209 10.94 -28.25 11.05
#